data_AF-A0A537YIT2-F1
#
_entry.id   AF-A0A537YIT2-F1
#
_cell.length_a   1.000
_cell.length_b   1.000
_cell.length_c   1.000
_cell.angle_alpha   90.00
_cell.angle_beta   90.00
_cell.angle_gamma   90.00
#
_symmetry.space_group_name_H-M   'P 1'
#
loop_
_entity.id
_entity.type
_entity.pdbx_description
1 polymer ?
#
loop_
_entity_poly.entity_id
_entity_poly.type
_entity_poly.pdbx_seq_one_letter_code
_entity_poly.pdbx_strand_id
1 'polypeptide(L)' 'AESDLLLDLLGPEGARQHGAPGAAAGGDIEHAFRHAQVTTIFGGTSEIQRGIIAERGLGLPRRR' A
#
# COMPACT_ATOMS: atom_id res chain seq x y z
N ALA A 1 -6.58 6.06 1.21
CA ALA A 1 -5.51 5.93 0.20
C ALA A 1 -6.20 5.63 -1.10
N GLU A 2 -5.94 6.41 -2.14
CA GLU A 2 -6.48 6.25 -3.50
C GLU A 2 -5.84 5.05 -4.25
N SER A 3 -5.46 4.00 -3.52
CA SER A 3 -4.72 2.87 -4.10
C SER A 3 -5.55 2.05 -5.08
N ASP A 4 -6.88 2.17 -5.02
CA ASP A 4 -7.85 1.52 -5.89
C ASP A 4 -8.09 2.26 -7.22
N LEU A 5 -7.72 3.54 -7.35
CA LEU A 5 -7.97 4.33 -8.59
C LEU A 5 -7.46 3.65 -9.85
N LEU A 6 -6.30 3.01 -9.78
CA LEU A 6 -5.74 2.28 -10.91
C LEU A 6 -6.51 1.00 -11.21
N LEU A 7 -7.05 0.31 -10.19
CA LEU A 7 -7.91 -0.84 -10.40
C LEU A 7 -9.23 -0.44 -11.06
N ASP A 8 -9.83 0.66 -10.59
CA ASP A 8 -11.07 1.20 -11.14
C ASP A 8 -10.90 1.62 -12.61
N LEU A 9 -9.77 2.26 -12.94
CA LEU A 9 -9.45 2.65 -14.32
C LEU A 9 -9.33 1.45 -15.27
N LEU A 10 -8.85 0.31 -14.76
CA LEU A 10 -8.68 -0.92 -15.54
C LEU A 10 -9.98 -1.74 -15.66
N GLY A 11 -11.02 -1.37 -14.90
CA GLY A 11 -12.28 -2.08 -14.85
C GLY A 11 -12.13 -3.54 -14.38
N PRO A 12 -13.00 -4.47 -14.82
CA PRO A 12 -13.02 -5.84 -14.34
C PRO A 12 -11.71 -6.62 -14.54
N GLU A 13 -10.95 -6.29 -15.59
CA GLU A 13 -9.67 -6.93 -15.89
C GLU A 13 -8.56 -6.54 -14.90
N GLY A 14 -8.72 -5.40 -14.20
CA GLY A 14 -7.81 -4.94 -13.16
C GLY A 14 -7.81 -5.81 -11.90
N ALA A 15 -8.89 -6.55 -11.63
CA ALA A 15 -8.98 -7.46 -10.48
C ALA A 15 -8.34 -8.84 -10.73
N ARG A 16 -7.80 -9.09 -11.93
CA ARG A 16 -7.21 -10.38 -12.30
C ARG A 16 -5.76 -10.45 -11.83
N GLN A 17 -5.43 -11.56 -11.16
CA GLN A 17 -4.08 -11.81 -10.64
C GLN A 17 -3.07 -12.05 -11.76
N HIS A 18 -1.79 -11.86 -11.42
CA HIS A 18 -0.68 -12.20 -12.31
C HIS A 18 -0.78 -13.62 -12.85
N GLY A 19 -0.61 -13.77 -14.16
CA GLY A 19 -0.70 -15.05 -14.87
C GLY A 19 -2.13 -15.48 -15.25
N ALA A 20 -3.17 -14.76 -14.81
CA ALA A 20 -4.52 -14.99 -15.30
C ALA A 20 -4.67 -14.49 -16.75
N PRO A 21 -5.37 -15.23 -17.63
CA PRO A 21 -5.69 -14.76 -18.97
C PRO A 21 -6.41 -13.40 -18.93
N GLY A 22 -5.95 -12.45 -19.73
CA GLY A 22 -6.53 -11.10 -19.80
C GLY A 22 -6.21 -10.18 -18.63
N ALA A 23 -5.28 -10.56 -17.73
CA ALA A 23 -4.86 -9.66 -16.65
C ALA A 23 -4.31 -8.34 -17.20
N ALA A 24 -4.92 -7.23 -16.80
CA ALA A 24 -4.47 -5.91 -17.21
C ALA A 24 -3.06 -5.63 -16.66
N ALA A 25 -2.19 -5.06 -17.51
CA ALA A 25 -0.78 -4.82 -17.19
C ALA A 25 -0.07 -6.07 -16.60
N GLY A 26 -0.43 -7.27 -17.08
CA GLY A 26 0.15 -8.53 -16.59
C GLY A 26 -0.24 -8.91 -15.15
N GLY A 27 -1.14 -8.16 -14.50
CA GLY A 27 -1.53 -8.34 -13.10
C GLY A 27 -0.66 -7.57 -12.09
N ASP A 28 0.25 -6.71 -12.55
CA ASP A 28 1.17 -5.98 -11.67
C ASP A 28 0.45 -4.98 -10.75
N ILE A 29 -0.58 -4.31 -11.28
CA ILE A 29 -1.36 -3.31 -10.53
C ILE A 29 -2.20 -3.99 -9.44
N GLU A 30 -2.82 -5.12 -9.75
CA GLU A 30 -3.53 -5.97 -8.79
C GLU A 30 -2.61 -6.44 -7.65
N HIS A 31 -1.42 -6.95 -8.03
CA HIS A 31 -0.44 -7.41 -7.08
C HIS A 31 0.05 -6.28 -6.16
N ALA A 32 0.37 -5.13 -6.73
CA ALA A 32 0.79 -3.94 -5.98
C ALA A 32 -0.29 -3.47 -5.00
N PHE A 33 -1.56 -3.45 -5.42
CA PHE A 33 -2.69 -3.09 -4.56
C PHE A 33 -2.80 -4.01 -3.33
N ARG A 34 -2.75 -5.34 -3.54
CA ARG A 34 -2.76 -6.30 -2.42
C ARG A 34 -1.54 -6.15 -1.53
N HIS A 35 -0.37 -5.94 -2.12
CA HIS A 35 0.89 -5.83 -1.38
C HIS A 35 0.95 -4.57 -0.51
N ALA A 36 0.42 -3.44 -1.01
CA ALA A 36 0.43 -2.16 -0.31
C ALA A 36 -0.20 -2.25 1.09
N GLN A 37 -1.22 -3.08 1.29
CA GLN A 37 -1.86 -3.25 2.61
C GLN A 37 -0.86 -3.69 3.69
N VAL A 38 -0.01 -4.67 3.36
CA VAL A 38 0.97 -5.24 4.30
C VAL A 38 2.13 -4.27 4.56
N THR A 39 2.48 -3.43 3.58
CA THR A 39 3.58 -2.45 3.75
C THR A 39 3.32 -1.42 4.85
N THR A 40 2.06 -1.26 5.28
CA THR A 40 1.73 -0.36 6.39
C THR A 40 2.20 -0.87 7.75
N ILE A 41 2.46 -2.17 7.88
CA ILE A 41 2.89 -2.85 9.11
C ILE A 41 4.27 -3.50 8.99
N PHE A 42 4.67 -3.88 7.78
CA PHE A 42 5.94 -4.54 7.51
C PHE A 42 7.12 -3.57 7.72
N GLY A 43 8.16 -4.01 8.44
CA GLY A 43 9.29 -3.14 8.79
C GLY A 43 8.99 -2.14 9.92
N GLY A 44 7.90 -2.34 10.65
CA GLY A 44 7.41 -1.46 11.71
C GLY A 44 6.22 -0.64 11.23
N THR A 45 5.16 -0.59 12.04
CA THR A 45 3.90 0.01 11.58
C THR A 45 4.04 1.50 11.31
N SER A 46 3.18 2.00 10.41
CA SER A 46 3.15 3.40 10.04
C SER A 46 2.91 4.30 11.27
N GLU A 47 2.16 3.84 12.27
CA GLU A 47 1.99 4.54 13.55
C GLU A 47 3.31 4.69 14.31
N ILE A 48 4.08 3.61 14.41
CA ILE A 48 5.37 3.62 15.11
C ILE A 48 6.37 4.50 14.36
N GLN A 49 6.44 4.38 13.03
CA GLN A 49 7.34 5.22 12.22
C GLN A 49 6.98 6.70 12.34
N ARG A 50 5.69 7.06 12.33
CA ARG A 50 5.23 8.43 12.60
C ARG A 50 5.63 8.91 14.00
N GLY A 51 5.57 8.04 15.01
CA GLY A 51 6.07 8.33 16.36
C GLY A 51 7.58 8.61 16.39
N ILE A 52 8.38 7.77 15.72
CA ILE A 52 9.83 7.95 15.59
C ILE A 52 10.16 9.29 14.92
N ILE A 53 9.48 9.63 13.82
CA ILE A 53 9.65 10.92 13.14
C ILE A 53 9.27 12.08 14.08
N ALA A 54 8.16 11.99 14.79
CA ALA A 54 7.72 13.02 15.73
C ALA A 54 8.73 13.25 16.87
N GLU A 55 9.18 12.17 17.53
CA GLU A 55 10.06 12.27 18.70
C GLU A 55 11.51 12.57 18.31
N ARG A 56 12.07 11.80 17.37
CA ARG A 56 13.49 11.89 17.01
C ARG A 56 13.75 12.91 15.91
N GLY A 57 12.84 13.04 14.96
CA GLY A 57 12.97 13.98 13.84
C GLY A 57 12.53 15.39 14.20
N LEU A 58 11.44 15.53 14.97
CA LEU A 58 10.83 16.83 15.28
C LEU A 58 10.95 17.24 16.76
N GLY A 59 11.50 16.41 17.64
CA GLY A 59 11.68 16.75 19.07
C GLY A 59 10.38 16.82 19.87
N LEU A 60 9.29 16.25 19.36
CA LEU A 60 8.00 16.29 20.04
C LEU A 60 7.97 15.36 21.27
N PRO A 61 7.18 15.69 22.31
CA PRO A 61 7.01 14.82 23.46
C PRO A 61 6.46 13.45 23.07
N ARG A 62 6.96 12.41 23.74
CA ARG A 62 6.54 11.04 23.51
C ARG A 62 5.07 10.83 23.87
N ARG A 63 4.27 10.27 22.95
CA ARG A 63 2.91 9.84 23.27
C ARG A 63 2.95 8.67 24.26
N ARG A 64 2.10 8.72 25.28
CA ARG A 64 1.92 7.65 26.27
C ARG A 64 1.01 6.56 25.75
#